data_AF-A0A1F3QTJ0-F1
#
_entry.id   AF-A0A1F3QTJ0-F1
#
_cell.length_a   1.000
_cell.length_b   1.000
_cell.length_c   1.000
_cell.angle_alpha   90.00
_cell.angle_beta   90.00
_cell.angle_gamma   90.00
#
_symmetry.space_group_name_H-M   'P 1'
#
loop_
_entity.id
_entity.type
_entity.pdbx_description
1 polymer ?
#
loop_
_entity_poly.entity_id
_entity_poly.type
_entity_poly.pdbx_seq_one_letter_code
_entity_poly.pdbx_strand_id
1 'polypeptide(L)'
;MTDEMKDGGMMITLGGGIEKRRGNTRIQGFYGGEILVSFGSFHTDYTYADAGSGSSTAATPNLHQPTWTSDFNTGATSTGGERTLKVAGGSFQFGLRGFVGVEWFLAPKVSVAAEYGWGLAMSSNGDVETDTEEYNFATGSTTETLINRKHTTGGDSSFGIDTDNNGGTIAIFFHF
;
A
#
# COMPACT_ATOMS: atom_id res chain seq x y z
N MET A 1 30.65 -6.63 -2.02
CA MET A 1 29.20 -6.68 -1.74
C MET A 1 28.57 -5.51 -2.49
N THR A 2 27.29 -5.59 -2.87
CA THR A 2 26.55 -4.51 -3.55
C THR A 2 25.33 -4.14 -2.72
N ASP A 3 24.87 -2.90 -2.83
CA ASP A 3 23.64 -2.45 -2.18
C ASP A 3 22.42 -3.14 -2.81
N GLU A 4 21.44 -3.46 -1.97
CA GLU A 4 20.21 -4.15 -2.34
C GLU A 4 19.00 -3.46 -1.71
N MET A 5 17.97 -3.23 -2.53
CA MET A 5 16.65 -2.76 -2.11
C MET A 5 15.65 -3.87 -2.43
N LYS A 6 14.88 -4.27 -1.42
CA LYS A 6 13.85 -5.29 -1.55
C LYS A 6 12.51 -4.75 -1.13
N ASP A 7 11.61 -4.65 -2.09
CA ASP A 7 10.21 -4.31 -1.84
C ASP A 7 9.38 -5.57 -1.64
N GLY A 8 8.45 -5.49 -0.70
CA GLY A 8 7.45 -6.51 -0.50
C GLY A 8 6.16 -5.90 0.03
N GLY A 9 5.04 -6.42 -0.44
CA GLY A 9 3.74 -5.97 0.03
C GLY A 9 2.72 -7.07 -0.08
N MET A 10 1.62 -6.87 0.63
CA MET A 10 0.46 -7.73 0.58
C MET A 10 -0.77 -6.85 0.52
N MET A 11 -1.74 -7.23 -0.31
CA MET A 11 -3.08 -6.67 -0.24
C MET A 11 -4.06 -7.82 -0.29
N ILE A 12 -4.94 -7.89 0.70
CA ILE A 12 -6.01 -8.86 0.78
C ILE A 12 -7.31 -8.09 0.83
N THR A 13 -8.22 -8.37 -0.10
CA THR A 13 -9.58 -7.83 -0.10
C THR A 13 -10.57 -8.97 0.01
N LEU A 14 -11.44 -8.90 1.02
CA LEU A 14 -12.54 -9.82 1.23
C LEU A 14 -13.84 -9.07 1.01
N GLY A 15 -14.68 -9.60 0.13
CA GLY A 15 -15.97 -9.03 -0.20
C GLY A 15 -17.09 -10.04 0.02
N GLY A 16 -18.21 -9.57 0.55
CA GLY A 16 -19.42 -10.37 0.69
C GLY A 16 -20.66 -9.51 0.47
N GLY A 17 -21.58 -10.01 -0.34
CA GLY A 17 -22.79 -9.28 -0.67
C GLY A 17 -23.99 -10.19 -0.89
N ILE A 18 -25.18 -9.60 -0.80
CA ILE A 18 -26.43 -10.26 -1.11
C ILE A 18 -27.07 -9.52 -2.27
N GLU A 19 -27.36 -10.26 -3.34
CA GLU A 19 -28.17 -9.80 -4.45
C GLU A 19 -29.56 -10.44 -4.37
N LYS A 20 -30.59 -9.63 -4.60
CA LYS A 20 -31.97 -10.07 -4.76
C LYS A 20 -32.41 -9.76 -6.17
N ARG A 21 -32.91 -10.79 -6.85
CA ARG A 21 -33.54 -10.67 -8.17
C ARG A 21 -35.05 -10.74 -8.04
N ARG A 22 -35.77 -9.89 -8.78
CA ARG A 22 -37.23 -9.92 -8.86
C ARG A 22 -37.68 -9.54 -10.27
N GLY A 23 -38.48 -10.41 -10.88
CA GLY A 23 -39.10 -10.14 -12.17
C GLY A 23 -39.99 -11.28 -12.63
N ASN A 24 -40.79 -11.00 -13.65
CA ASN A 24 -41.59 -12.00 -14.35
C ASN A 24 -41.46 -11.74 -15.85
N THR A 25 -41.38 -12.80 -16.65
CA THR A 25 -41.19 -12.76 -18.11
C THR A 25 -39.82 -12.24 -18.57
N ARG A 26 -39.76 -11.16 -19.37
CA ARG A 26 -38.54 -10.71 -20.07
C ARG A 26 -37.74 -9.63 -19.35
N ILE A 27 -38.24 -9.08 -18.24
CA ILE A 27 -37.55 -8.07 -17.44
C ILE A 27 -37.40 -8.58 -16.01
N GLN A 28 -36.17 -8.54 -15.51
CA GLN A 28 -35.84 -8.83 -14.14
C GLN A 28 -35.03 -7.68 -13.55
N GLY A 29 -35.50 -7.10 -12.45
CA GLY A 29 -34.70 -6.17 -11.66
C GLY A 29 -33.82 -6.96 -10.70
N PHE A 30 -32.62 -6.46 -10.45
CA PHE A 30 -31.78 -6.95 -9.37
C PHE A 30 -31.27 -5.78 -8.55
N TYR A 31 -31.13 -6.00 -7.25
CA TYR A 31 -30.55 -5.03 -6.35
C TYR A 31 -29.83 -5.76 -5.23
N GLY A 32 -28.81 -5.15 -4.69
CA GLY A 32 -28.01 -5.76 -3.66
C GLY A 32 -27.16 -4.77 -2.91
N GLY A 33 -26.51 -5.30 -1.89
CA GLY A 33 -25.51 -4.60 -1.12
C GLY A 33 -24.36 -5.53 -0.83
N GLU A 34 -23.15 -4.98 -0.85
CA GLU A 34 -21.92 -5.67 -0.51
C GLU A 34 -21.10 -4.87 0.51
N ILE A 35 -20.36 -5.61 1.31
CA ILE A 35 -19.34 -5.08 2.20
C ILE A 35 -17.99 -5.57 1.66
N LEU A 36 -17.02 -4.68 1.67
CA LEU A 36 -15.63 -4.92 1.29
C LEU A 36 -14.76 -4.60 2.50
N VAL A 37 -13.83 -5.49 2.82
CA VAL A 37 -12.80 -5.25 3.82
C VAL A 37 -11.46 -5.56 3.18
N SER A 38 -10.56 -4.60 3.20
CA SER A 38 -9.22 -4.75 2.64
C SER A 38 -8.16 -4.46 3.70
N PHE A 39 -7.12 -5.27 3.71
CA PHE A 39 -5.91 -5.06 4.49
C PHE A 39 -4.73 -5.02 3.54
N GLY A 40 -3.92 -3.98 3.66
CA GLY A 40 -2.68 -3.82 2.92
C GLY A 40 -1.50 -3.72 3.86
N SER A 41 -0.35 -4.20 3.42
CA SER A 41 0.94 -3.88 4.03
C SER A 41 1.99 -3.68 2.96
N PHE A 42 2.98 -2.87 3.29
CA PHE A 42 4.18 -2.73 2.50
C PHE A 42 5.38 -2.70 3.43
N HIS A 43 6.50 -3.15 2.91
CA HIS A 43 7.81 -2.93 3.49
C HIS A 43 8.84 -2.83 2.38
N THR A 44 9.87 -2.03 2.64
CA THR A 44 11.07 -1.96 1.84
C THR A 44 12.24 -2.18 2.78
N ASP A 45 12.99 -3.25 2.56
CA ASP A 45 14.23 -3.52 3.27
C ASP A 45 15.42 -3.07 2.41
N TYR A 46 16.40 -2.45 3.06
CA TYR A 46 17.65 -2.00 2.44
C TYR A 46 18.82 -2.71 3.08
N THR A 47 19.66 -3.33 2.26
CA THR A 47 20.94 -3.92 2.68
C THR A 47 22.05 -3.22 1.94
N TYR A 48 22.97 -2.61 2.67
CA TYR A 48 24.09 -1.88 2.07
C TYR A 48 25.35 -2.71 2.14
N ALA A 49 26.10 -2.70 1.04
CA ALA A 49 27.49 -3.06 1.08
C ALA A 49 28.23 -1.99 1.86
N ASP A 50 28.76 -2.34 3.02
CA ASP A 50 29.47 -1.40 3.88
C ASP A 50 30.86 -1.05 3.32
N ALA A 51 30.87 -0.37 2.16
CA ALA A 51 32.06 0.13 1.50
C ALA A 51 32.26 1.58 1.93
N GLY A 52 33.07 1.77 2.97
CA GLY A 52 33.42 3.08 3.50
C GLY A 52 34.82 3.08 4.07
N SER A 53 35.42 4.27 4.12
CA SER A 53 36.66 4.52 4.87
C SER A 53 36.41 5.66 5.85
N GLY A 54 37.07 5.61 7.01
CA GLY A 54 36.97 6.69 8.00
C GLY A 54 37.36 8.05 7.41
N SER A 55 36.53 9.07 7.65
CA SER A 55 36.84 10.47 7.38
C SER A 55 37.54 11.07 8.60
N SER A 56 38.65 11.78 8.39
CA SER A 56 39.38 12.48 9.44
C SER A 56 39.23 14.00 9.26
N THR A 57 38.24 14.58 9.94
CA THR A 57 38.16 16.03 10.13
C THR A 57 38.52 16.38 11.57
N ALA A 58 38.89 17.64 11.84
CA ALA A 58 39.22 18.10 13.19
C ALA A 58 38.08 17.93 14.22
N ALA A 59 36.83 17.75 13.75
CA ALA A 59 35.65 17.52 14.59
C ALA A 59 35.28 16.03 14.75
N THR A 60 35.72 15.14 13.86
CA THR A 60 35.39 13.70 13.85
C THR A 60 36.62 12.89 13.41
N PRO A 61 37.51 12.51 14.33
CA PRO A 61 38.70 11.73 13.98
C PRO A 61 38.30 10.28 13.67
N ASN A 62 38.54 9.80 12.44
CA ASN A 62 38.31 8.42 12.00
C ASN A 62 36.85 7.95 12.09
N LEU A 63 35.88 8.82 11.79
CA LEU A 63 34.48 8.37 11.70
C LEU A 63 34.26 7.62 10.40
N HIS A 64 33.83 6.37 10.47
CA HIS A 64 33.44 5.55 9.34
C HIS A 64 32.28 6.19 8.60
N GLN A 65 32.51 6.51 7.33
CA GLN A 65 31.51 7.09 6.44
C GLN A 65 31.21 6.11 5.32
N PRO A 66 30.20 5.23 5.48
CA PRO A 66 29.81 4.34 4.41
C PRO A 66 29.32 5.14 3.21
N THR A 67 29.70 4.71 2.01
CA THR A 67 29.01 5.14 0.80
C THR A 67 27.87 4.17 0.52
N TRP A 68 26.67 4.70 0.37
CA TRP A 68 25.45 3.92 0.21
C TRP A 68 24.57 4.54 -0.87
N THR A 69 23.75 3.71 -1.51
CA THR A 69 22.82 4.13 -2.56
C THR A 69 21.64 4.88 -1.93
N SER A 70 21.56 6.18 -2.19
CA SER A 70 20.49 7.05 -1.67
C SER A 70 19.25 7.09 -2.55
N ASP A 71 19.40 6.71 -3.83
CA ASP A 71 18.28 6.53 -4.74
C ASP A 71 18.55 5.33 -5.66
N PHE A 72 17.82 4.25 -5.44
CA PHE A 72 17.94 3.00 -6.21
C PHE A 72 17.36 3.11 -7.62
N ASN A 73 16.58 4.16 -7.95
CA ASN A 73 16.06 4.38 -9.31
C ASN A 73 17.11 5.01 -10.22
N THR A 74 17.89 5.96 -9.69
CA THR A 74 18.91 6.70 -10.43
C THR A 74 20.33 6.16 -10.20
N GLY A 75 20.52 5.30 -9.20
CA GLY A 75 21.82 4.83 -8.74
C GLY A 75 22.63 5.92 -8.03
N ALA A 76 21.98 6.99 -7.56
CA ALA A 76 22.65 8.04 -6.80
C ALA A 76 23.17 7.47 -5.48
N THR A 77 24.36 7.94 -5.09
CA THR A 77 25.02 7.52 -3.85
C THR A 77 25.24 8.71 -2.94
N SER A 78 25.21 8.44 -1.64
CA SER A 78 25.55 9.38 -0.57
C SER A 78 26.65 8.78 0.30
N THR A 79 27.42 9.62 0.98
CA THR A 79 28.53 9.20 1.85
C THR A 79 28.33 9.75 3.25
N GLY A 80 28.38 8.86 4.25
CA GLY A 80 28.15 9.20 5.65
C GLY A 80 26.68 9.49 5.98
N GLY A 81 26.44 9.92 7.22
CA GLY A 81 25.10 10.25 7.73
C GLY A 81 24.23 9.04 8.04
N GLU A 82 22.97 9.33 8.39
CA GLU A 82 21.94 8.32 8.64
C GLU A 82 21.46 7.70 7.33
N ARG A 83 21.39 6.37 7.28
CA ARG A 83 20.83 5.60 6.17
C ARG A 83 19.66 4.75 6.63
N THR A 84 18.66 4.59 5.76
CA THR A 84 17.45 3.82 6.05
C THR A 84 17.69 2.34 5.80
N LEU A 85 17.37 1.49 6.79
CA LEU A 85 17.45 0.04 6.71
C LEU A 85 16.10 -0.59 6.37
N LYS A 86 15.02 0.02 6.83
CA LYS A 86 13.68 -0.51 6.63
C LYS A 86 12.65 0.58 6.68
N VAL A 87 11.68 0.52 5.78
CA VAL A 87 10.44 1.28 5.85
C VAL A 87 9.30 0.27 5.82
N ALA A 88 8.36 0.34 6.76
CA ALA A 88 7.20 -0.55 6.77
C ALA A 88 5.94 0.19 7.20
N GLY A 89 4.81 -0.18 6.61
CA GLY A 89 3.52 0.40 6.93
C GLY A 89 2.36 -0.53 6.59
N GLY A 90 1.19 -0.17 7.10
CA GLY A 90 -0.05 -0.90 6.90
C GLY A 90 -1.16 0.00 6.38
N SER A 91 -2.17 -0.59 5.77
CA SER A 91 -3.42 0.09 5.43
C SER A 91 -4.62 -0.81 5.70
N PHE A 92 -5.73 -0.18 6.01
CA PHE A 92 -7.02 -0.81 6.21
C PHE A 92 -8.06 -0.06 5.39
N GLN A 93 -8.93 -0.78 4.71
CA GLN A 93 -10.06 -0.18 4.02
C GLN A 93 -11.33 -0.96 4.33
N PHE A 94 -12.42 -0.23 4.49
CA PHE A 94 -13.75 -0.75 4.66
C PHE A 94 -14.68 -0.07 3.65
N GLY A 95 -15.39 -0.85 2.85
CA GLY A 95 -16.32 -0.38 1.86
C GLY A 95 -17.72 -0.93 2.09
N LEU A 96 -18.73 -0.11 1.89
CA LEU A 96 -20.13 -0.50 1.78
C LEU A 96 -20.63 -0.03 0.41
N ARG A 97 -21.10 -0.95 -0.42
CA ARG A 97 -21.59 -0.63 -1.76
C ARG A 97 -23.01 -1.15 -1.95
N GLY A 98 -23.90 -0.27 -2.39
CA GLY A 98 -25.23 -0.62 -2.88
C GLY A 98 -25.23 -0.62 -4.40
N PHE A 99 -25.98 -1.54 -5.00
CA PHE A 99 -26.15 -1.57 -6.45
C PHE A 99 -27.58 -1.94 -6.84
N VAL A 100 -28.00 -1.40 -7.98
CA VAL A 100 -29.30 -1.68 -8.59
C VAL A 100 -29.12 -1.82 -10.08
N GLY A 101 -29.78 -2.80 -10.67
CA GLY A 101 -29.72 -3.05 -12.10
C GLY A 101 -31.00 -3.61 -12.65
N VAL A 102 -31.07 -3.59 -13.98
CA VAL A 102 -32.15 -4.18 -14.75
C VAL A 102 -31.56 -5.12 -15.77
N GLU A 103 -32.17 -6.30 -15.90
CA GLU A 103 -31.84 -7.33 -16.86
C GLU A 103 -33.02 -7.55 -17.81
N TRP A 104 -32.74 -7.51 -19.11
CA TRP A 104 -33.70 -7.72 -20.17
C TRP A 104 -33.33 -8.92 -21.04
N PHE A 105 -34.25 -9.88 -21.18
CA PHE A 105 -34.06 -11.10 -21.96
C PHE A 105 -34.44 -10.87 -23.43
N LEU A 106 -33.42 -10.79 -24.31
CA LEU A 106 -33.63 -10.76 -25.76
C LEU A 106 -34.13 -12.10 -26.28
N ALA A 107 -33.62 -13.20 -25.72
CA ALA A 107 -34.01 -14.57 -26.02
C ALA A 107 -34.10 -15.38 -24.71
N PRO A 108 -34.75 -16.56 -24.69
CA PRO A 108 -34.88 -17.37 -23.47
C PRO A 108 -33.55 -17.70 -22.76
N LYS A 109 -32.42 -17.63 -23.48
CA LYS A 109 -31.06 -17.93 -23.00
C LYS A 109 -30.08 -16.75 -23.12
N VAL A 110 -30.53 -15.58 -23.55
CA VAL A 110 -29.67 -14.41 -23.77
C VAL A 110 -30.32 -13.18 -23.15
N SER A 111 -29.61 -12.55 -22.22
CA SER A 111 -30.05 -11.31 -21.57
C SER A 111 -28.97 -10.24 -21.62
N VAL A 112 -29.42 -8.99 -21.59
CA VAL A 112 -28.60 -7.79 -21.44
C VAL A 112 -28.95 -7.18 -20.09
N ALA A 113 -27.95 -6.93 -19.26
CA ALA A 113 -28.11 -6.28 -17.97
C ALA A 113 -27.42 -4.92 -17.96
N ALA A 114 -28.03 -3.97 -17.27
CA ALA A 114 -27.42 -2.70 -16.90
C ALA A 114 -27.45 -2.58 -15.37
N GLU A 115 -26.30 -2.29 -14.76
CA GLU A 115 -26.14 -2.09 -13.32
C GLU A 115 -25.61 -0.68 -13.03
N TYR A 116 -26.13 -0.06 -11.97
CA TYR A 116 -25.59 1.15 -11.36
C TYR A 116 -25.25 0.86 -9.90
N GLY A 117 -24.00 1.13 -9.52
CA GLY A 117 -23.52 1.03 -8.15
C GLY A 117 -23.23 2.39 -7.54
N TRP A 118 -23.38 2.49 -6.23
CA TRP A 118 -22.86 3.60 -5.43
C TRP A 118 -22.35 3.07 -4.09
N GLY A 119 -21.22 3.58 -3.62
CA GLY A 119 -20.54 3.04 -2.45
C GLY A 119 -19.85 4.11 -1.61
N LEU A 120 -19.75 3.80 -0.33
CA LEU A 120 -19.03 4.56 0.68
C LEU A 120 -17.80 3.74 1.06
N ALA A 121 -16.66 4.40 1.27
CA ALA A 121 -15.52 3.71 1.84
C ALA A 121 -14.76 4.57 2.84
N MET A 122 -14.17 3.88 3.81
CA MET A 122 -13.20 4.42 4.73
C MET A 122 -11.87 3.77 4.43
N SER A 123 -10.81 4.56 4.41
CA SER A 123 -9.45 4.03 4.32
C SER A 123 -8.60 4.67 5.42
N SER A 124 -7.76 3.88 6.05
CA SER A 124 -6.79 4.35 7.03
C SER A 124 -5.43 3.75 6.70
N ASN A 125 -4.43 4.60 6.62
CA ASN A 125 -3.04 4.17 6.69
C ASN A 125 -2.66 4.06 8.16
N GLY A 126 -2.01 2.97 8.52
CA GLY A 126 -1.36 2.82 9.81
C GLY A 126 -0.06 3.62 9.85
N ASP A 127 0.54 3.67 11.03
CA ASP A 127 1.84 4.31 11.21
C ASP A 127 2.90 3.70 10.29
N VAL A 128 3.81 4.54 9.80
CA VAL A 128 4.96 4.12 9.01
C VAL A 128 6.18 4.10 9.91
N GLU A 129 6.74 2.91 10.11
CA GLU A 129 7.97 2.70 10.85
C GLU A 129 9.17 2.77 9.91
N THR A 130 10.17 3.56 10.27
CA THR A 130 11.42 3.72 9.53
C THR A 130 12.59 3.39 10.45
N ASP A 131 13.24 2.26 10.20
CA ASP A 131 14.47 1.89 10.88
C ASP A 131 15.66 2.44 10.09
N THR A 132 16.60 2.99 10.82
CA THR A 132 17.75 3.71 10.31
C THR A 132 18.99 3.35 11.11
N GLU A 133 20.14 3.55 10.50
CA GLU A 133 21.41 3.44 11.20
C GLU A 133 22.37 4.53 10.80
N GLU A 134 23.26 4.88 11.72
CA GLU A 134 24.29 5.88 11.52
C GLU A 134 25.54 5.48 12.31
N TYR A 135 26.71 5.63 11.69
CA TYR A 135 27.97 5.59 12.40
C TYR A 135 28.21 6.95 13.05
N ASN A 136 28.33 6.99 14.38
CA ASN A 136 28.62 8.22 15.12
C ASN A 136 29.35 7.93 16.44
N PHE A 137 29.92 8.95 17.06
CA PHE A 137 30.47 8.85 18.42
C PHE A 137 29.35 9.02 19.44
N ALA A 138 29.20 8.05 20.34
CA ALA A 138 28.37 8.26 21.52
C ALA A 138 28.91 9.46 22.33
N THR A 139 28.02 10.22 22.98
CA THR A 139 28.41 11.40 23.78
C THR A 139 29.52 11.05 24.78
N GLY A 140 30.70 11.67 24.61
CA GLY A 140 31.88 11.45 25.47
C GLY A 140 32.76 10.25 25.08
N SER A 141 32.47 9.55 23.97
CA SER A 141 33.28 8.44 23.45
C SER A 141 34.31 8.92 22.41
N THR A 142 35.48 8.30 22.41
CA THR A 142 36.48 8.42 21.33
C THR A 142 36.43 7.28 20.32
N THR A 143 35.60 6.27 20.59
CA THR A 143 35.36 5.12 19.72
C THR A 143 33.99 5.29 19.07
N GLU A 144 33.96 5.16 17.74
CA GLU A 144 32.72 5.17 16.99
C GLU A 144 31.86 3.95 17.27
N THR A 145 30.55 4.10 17.12
CA THR A 145 29.58 3.03 17.26
C THR A 145 28.53 3.15 16.17
N LEU A 146 28.00 2.01 15.72
CA LEU A 146 26.80 1.98 14.89
C LEU A 146 25.58 2.20 15.79
N ILE A 147 24.81 3.25 15.50
CA ILE A 147 23.61 3.63 16.25
C ILE A 147 22.40 3.31 15.37
N ASN A 148 21.52 2.45 15.87
CA ASN A 148 20.23 2.18 15.22
C ASN A 148 19.15 3.09 15.80
N ARG A 149 18.38 3.76 14.94
CA ARG A 149 17.24 4.60 15.31
C ARG A 149 15.98 4.08 14.65
N LYS A 150 14.88 4.12 15.39
CA LYS A 150 13.55 3.80 14.90
C LYS A 150 12.69 5.05 14.94
N HIS A 151 12.20 5.47 13.80
CA HIS A 151 11.29 6.60 13.65
C HIS A 151 9.90 6.08 13.31
N THR A 152 8.88 6.71 13.88
CA THR A 152 7.48 6.40 13.57
C THR A 152 6.83 7.67 13.06
N THR A 153 6.34 7.62 11.82
CA THR A 153 5.49 8.68 11.27
C THR A 153 4.04 8.28 11.48
N GLY A 154 3.25 9.16 12.09
CA GLY A 154 1.85 8.89 12.39
C GLY A 154 1.04 8.64 11.10
N GLY A 155 0.18 7.62 11.14
CA GLY A 155 -0.74 7.30 10.06
C GLY A 155 -1.82 8.36 9.85
N ASP A 156 -2.43 8.33 8.67
CA ASP A 156 -3.55 9.18 8.30
C ASP A 156 -4.81 8.34 8.04
N SER A 157 -5.98 8.96 8.25
CA SER A 157 -7.26 8.34 7.93
C SER A 157 -8.09 9.26 7.06
N SER A 158 -8.79 8.67 6.10
CA SER A 158 -9.67 9.37 5.17
C SER A 158 -11.01 8.67 5.07
N PHE A 159 -12.05 9.48 4.92
CA PHE A 159 -13.42 9.04 4.72
C PHE A 159 -13.92 9.60 3.41
N GLY A 160 -14.37 8.71 2.51
CA GLY A 160 -14.88 9.06 1.20
C GLY A 160 -16.33 8.59 1.03
N ILE A 161 -17.19 9.50 0.59
CA ILE A 161 -18.58 9.21 0.21
C ILE A 161 -18.70 8.85 -1.29
N ASP A 162 -17.59 8.93 -2.04
CA ASP A 162 -17.53 8.58 -3.46
C ASP A 162 -16.28 7.75 -3.78
N THR A 163 -16.11 6.62 -3.10
CA THR A 163 -15.04 5.67 -3.43
C THR A 163 -15.51 4.72 -4.53
N ASP A 164 -15.14 5.09 -5.75
CA ASP A 164 -14.87 4.21 -6.90
C ASP A 164 -15.75 2.96 -7.06
N ASN A 165 -17.01 3.19 -7.44
CA ASN A 165 -17.67 2.53 -8.57
C ASN A 165 -18.95 3.30 -8.90
N ASN A 166 -18.85 4.59 -9.25
CA ASN A 166 -19.92 5.30 -9.96
C ASN A 166 -19.92 4.86 -11.43
N GLY A 167 -19.95 3.55 -11.62
CA GLY A 167 -19.81 2.85 -12.89
C GLY A 167 -21.14 2.27 -13.29
N GLY A 168 -21.59 2.62 -14.49
CA GLY A 168 -22.61 1.86 -15.19
C GLY A 168 -21.95 0.68 -15.87
N THR A 169 -22.32 -0.54 -15.51
CA THR A 169 -21.88 -1.74 -16.24
C THR A 169 -23.00 -2.24 -17.13
N ILE A 170 -22.69 -2.53 -18.40
CA ILE A 170 -23.59 -3.27 -19.29
C ILE A 170 -22.97 -4.66 -19.53
N ALA A 171 -23.71 -5.71 -19.23
CA ALA A 171 -23.27 -7.10 -19.37
C ALA A 171 -24.24 -7.90 -20.25
N ILE A 172 -23.72 -8.90 -20.95
CA ILE A 172 -24.53 -9.88 -21.69
C ILE A 172 -24.35 -11.24 -21.01
N PHE A 173 -25.45 -11.89 -20.64
CA PHE A 173 -25.42 -13.20 -19.99
C PHE A 173 -26.00 -14.29 -20.89
N PHE A 174 -25.29 -15.41 -20.95
CA PHE A 174 -25.76 -16.64 -21.58
C PHE A 174 -26.21 -17.62 -20.50
N HIS A 175 -27.47 -18.03 -20.57
CA HIS A 175 -28.07 -18.98 -19.65
C HIS A 175 -28.20 -20.33 -20.36
N PHE A 176 -27.31 -21.29 -20.06
CA PHE A 176 -27.29 -22.61 -20.70
C PHE A 176 -28.05 -23.67 -19.91
#